data_AF-A0A7J8NLR9-F1
#
_entry.id   AF-A0A7J8NLR9-F1
#
_cell.length_a   1.000
_cell.length_b   1.000
_cell.length_c   1.000
_cell.angle_alpha   90.00
_cell.angle_beta   90.00
_cell.angle_gamma   90.00
#
_symmetry.space_group_name_H-M   'P 1'
#
loop_
_entity.id
_entity.type
_entity.pdbx_description
1 polymer ?
#
loop_
_entity_poly.entity_id
_entity_poly.type
_entity_poly.pdbx_seq_one_letter_code
_entity_poly.pdbx_strand_id
1 'polypeptide(L)'
;KERDPKNWFYYCETCDTSAHVDCVLGEYPFIKLGSIYNEGEHPHPLTFVKKFLYYPECIECGERCEDLSLECAEPGCNYIAHWKCRKPAMLW
;
A
#
# COMPACT_ATOMS: atom_id res chain seq x y z
N LYS A 1 16.59 -13.36 -8.09
CA LYS A 1 15.69 -12.67 -9.02
C LYS A 1 16.55 -12.21 -10.20
N GLU A 2 16.39 -12.81 -11.38
CA GLU A 2 17.19 -12.53 -12.57
C GLU A 2 16.57 -11.38 -13.38
N ARG A 3 17.35 -10.64 -14.17
CA ARG A 3 16.87 -9.50 -14.97
C ARG A 3 16.29 -10.03 -16.30
N ASP A 4 14.99 -9.87 -16.53
CA ASP A 4 14.38 -10.16 -17.84
C ASP A 4 14.49 -8.92 -18.75
N PRO A 5 15.24 -8.97 -19.85
CA PRO A 5 15.34 -7.86 -20.80
C PRO A 5 14.02 -7.48 -21.48
N LYS A 6 12.95 -8.29 -21.34
CA LYS A 6 11.60 -7.96 -21.83
C LYS A 6 10.79 -7.07 -20.89
N ASN A 7 11.19 -6.96 -19.62
CA ASN A 7 10.51 -6.07 -18.67
C ASN A 7 11.03 -4.64 -18.88
N TRP A 8 10.10 -3.71 -19.11
CA TRP A 8 10.43 -2.32 -19.43
C TRP A 8 11.19 -1.69 -18.24
N PHE A 9 12.26 -0.97 -18.53
CA PHE A 9 13.06 -0.25 -17.55
C PHE A 9 12.70 1.23 -17.59
N TYR A 10 12.64 1.87 -16.42
CA TYR A 10 12.74 3.33 -16.36
C TYR A 10 14.22 3.70 -16.46
N TYR A 11 14.59 4.51 -17.46
CA TYR A 11 15.94 5.04 -17.63
C TYR A 11 15.95 6.55 -17.40
N CYS A 12 16.89 7.03 -16.58
CA CYS A 12 17.14 8.46 -16.38
C CYS A 12 18.47 8.81 -17.05
N GLU A 13 18.41 9.60 -18.12
CA GLU A 13 19.59 10.05 -18.87
C GLU A 13 20.53 10.89 -18.02
N THR A 14 20.00 11.79 -17.19
CA THR A 14 20.81 12.66 -16.32
C THR A 14 21.61 11.88 -15.28
N CYS A 15 21.09 10.76 -14.80
CA CYS A 15 21.73 9.93 -13.78
C CYS A 15 22.41 8.68 -14.35
N ASP A 16 22.33 8.47 -15.67
CA ASP A 16 22.75 7.25 -16.39
C ASP A 16 22.39 5.95 -15.66
N THR A 17 21.14 5.85 -15.22
CA THR A 17 20.66 4.73 -14.39
C THR A 17 19.37 4.14 -14.93
N SER A 18 19.26 2.82 -14.88
CA SER A 18 18.07 2.06 -15.24
C SER A 18 17.53 1.29 -14.04
N ALA A 19 16.21 1.23 -13.94
CA ALA A 19 15.54 0.49 -12.88
C ALA A 19 14.35 -0.29 -13.45
N HIS A 20 14.18 -1.54 -13.01
CA HIS A 20 12.98 -2.31 -13.35
C HIS A 20 11.76 -1.60 -12.75
N VAL A 21 10.72 -1.40 -13.55
CA VAL A 21 9.51 -0.70 -13.13
C VAL A 21 8.93 -1.34 -11.85
N ASP A 22 8.80 -2.67 -11.80
CA ASP A 22 8.28 -3.40 -10.63
C ASP A 22 9.13 -3.19 -9.36
N CYS A 23 10.46 -3.03 -9.52
CA CYS A 23 11.35 -2.81 -8.38
C CYS A 23 11.22 -1.39 -7.81
N VAL A 24 10.91 -0.40 -8.65
CA VAL A 24 10.75 0.99 -8.22
C VAL A 24 9.34 1.25 -7.69
N LEU A 25 8.35 0.68 -8.35
CA LEU A 25 6.93 0.87 -8.06
C LEU A 25 6.46 0.04 -6.85
N GLY A 26 7.02 -1.16 -6.67
CA GLY A 26 6.64 -2.07 -5.59
C GLY A 26 5.22 -2.65 -5.77
N GLU A 27 4.68 -3.22 -4.70
CA GLU A 27 3.36 -3.88 -4.70
C GLU A 27 2.18 -2.88 -4.68
N TYR A 28 2.39 -1.69 -4.12
CA TYR A 28 1.37 -0.66 -3.96
C TYR A 28 1.81 0.66 -4.61
N PRO A 29 2.04 0.68 -5.94
CA PRO A 29 2.42 1.88 -6.63
C PRO A 29 1.33 2.95 -6.54
N PHE A 30 1.78 4.20 -6.58
CA PHE A 30 0.92 5.39 -6.56
C PHE A 30 0.14 5.61 -5.26
N ILE A 31 0.28 4.74 -4.25
CA ILE A 31 -0.26 4.98 -2.91
C ILE A 31 0.78 5.76 -2.10
N LYS A 32 0.38 6.96 -1.67
CA LYS A 32 1.18 7.78 -0.75
C LYS A 32 0.84 7.45 0.70
N LEU A 33 1.82 6.99 1.47
CA LEU A 33 1.65 6.82 2.92
C LEU A 33 1.26 8.16 3.57
N GLY A 34 0.33 8.11 4.52
CA GLY A 34 -0.24 9.28 5.17
C GLY A 34 -1.31 10.02 4.35
N SER A 35 -1.60 9.59 3.12
CA SER A 35 -2.72 10.17 2.36
C SER A 35 -4.07 9.63 2.86
N ILE A 36 -5.08 10.48 2.74
CA ILE A 36 -6.45 10.19 3.17
C ILE A 36 -7.16 9.37 2.08
N TYR A 37 -7.85 8.32 2.51
CA TYR A 37 -8.75 7.49 1.73
C TYR A 37 -10.19 7.70 2.20
N ASN A 38 -11.05 8.21 1.31
CA ASN A 38 -12.44 8.54 1.61
C ASN A 38 -13.46 7.62 0.90
N GLU A 39 -13.01 6.65 0.09
CA GLU A 39 -13.88 5.79 -0.73
C GLU A 39 -14.34 4.52 0.03
N GLY A 40 -14.76 4.66 1.29
CA GLY A 40 -15.18 3.55 2.14
C GLY A 40 -16.54 3.77 2.80
N GLU A 41 -17.13 2.70 3.31
CA GLU A 41 -18.35 2.75 4.13
C GLU A 41 -18.04 3.08 5.60
N HIS A 42 -16.75 3.25 5.93
CA HIS A 42 -16.36 3.71 7.25
C HIS A 42 -16.71 5.20 7.40
N PRO A 43 -17.40 5.62 8.47
CA PRO A 43 -17.90 7.00 8.62
C PRO A 43 -16.80 8.05 8.78
N HIS A 44 -15.57 7.65 9.11
CA HIS A 44 -14.43 8.54 9.27
C HIS A 44 -13.43 8.38 8.11
N PRO A 45 -12.67 9.43 7.79
CA PRO A 45 -11.56 9.31 6.85
C PRO A 45 -10.53 8.28 7.32
N LEU A 46 -10.09 7.43 6.40
CA LEU A 46 -9.02 6.48 6.65
C LEU A 46 -7.70 7.03 6.11
N THR A 47 -6.58 6.55 6.63
CA THR A 47 -5.24 6.94 6.18
C THR A 47 -4.43 5.71 5.81
N PHE A 48 -3.66 5.81 4.74
CA PHE A 48 -2.72 4.75 4.36
C PHE A 48 -1.51 4.70 5.29
N VAL A 49 -1.28 3.57 5.92
CA VAL A 49 -0.20 3.37 6.89
C VAL A 49 0.58 2.09 6.57
N LYS A 50 1.88 2.09 6.85
CA LYS A 50 2.72 0.90 6.85
C LYS A 50 3.56 0.90 8.11
N LYS A 51 3.26 -0.03 9.02
CA LYS A 51 3.92 -0.15 10.34
C LYS A 51 4.80 -1.37 10.36
N PHE A 52 6.05 -1.21 10.78
CA PHE A 52 7.05 -2.29 10.79
C PHE A 52 7.27 -2.91 12.18
N LEU A 53 6.83 -2.25 13.26
CA LEU A 53 7.20 -2.64 14.63
C LEU A 53 6.11 -3.39 15.39
N TYR A 54 4.82 -3.22 15.03
CA TYR A 54 3.73 -3.72 15.88
C TYR A 54 2.58 -4.39 15.15
N TYR A 55 2.63 -4.47 13.82
CA TYR A 55 1.65 -5.10 12.91
C TYR A 55 0.25 -5.23 13.52
N PRO A 56 -0.59 -4.18 13.42
CA PRO A 56 -1.93 -4.22 14.01
C PRO A 56 -2.76 -5.35 13.41
N GLU A 57 -3.77 -5.81 14.15
CA GLU A 57 -4.71 -6.81 13.65
C GLU A 57 -5.71 -6.16 12.69
N CYS A 58 -5.94 -6.81 11.55
CA CYS A 58 -6.95 -6.42 10.59
C CYS A 58 -8.34 -6.85 11.08
N ILE A 59 -9.28 -5.92 11.17
CA ILE A 59 -10.63 -6.24 11.66
C ILE A 59 -11.43 -7.11 10.68
N GLU A 60 -11.05 -7.11 9.40
CA GLU A 60 -11.79 -7.81 8.33
C GLU A 60 -11.39 -9.29 8.24
N CYS A 61 -10.12 -9.62 8.47
CA CYS A 61 -9.61 -10.99 8.34
C CYS A 61 -8.95 -11.56 9.59
N GLY A 62 -8.72 -10.76 10.63
CA GLY A 62 -8.06 -11.17 11.88
C GLY A 62 -6.54 -11.34 11.77
N GLU A 63 -5.96 -11.22 10.57
CA GLU A 63 -4.52 -11.35 10.37
C GLU A 63 -3.77 -10.05 10.64
N ARG A 64 -2.47 -10.16 10.88
CA ARG A 64 -1.60 -9.01 11.16
C ARG A 64 -1.33 -8.20 9.88
N CYS A 65 -1.44 -6.89 9.97
CA CYS A 65 -1.10 -5.94 8.92
C CYS A 65 0.42 -5.75 8.81
N GLU A 66 1.09 -6.73 8.19
CA GLU A 66 2.53 -6.68 7.91
C GLU A 66 2.90 -5.70 6.79
N ASP A 67 1.92 -5.37 5.95
CA ASP A 67 2.07 -4.55 4.76
C ASP A 67 1.25 -3.25 4.86
N LEU A 68 0.55 -2.87 3.79
CA LEU A 68 -0.21 -1.63 3.71
C LEU A 68 -1.59 -1.79 4.38
N SER A 69 -1.85 -0.95 5.38
CA SER A 69 -3.14 -0.85 6.05
C SER A 69 -3.83 0.48 5.79
N LEU A 70 -5.15 0.47 5.96
CA LEU A 70 -5.97 1.66 6.19
C LEU A 70 -6.27 1.75 7.68
N GLU A 71 -6.06 2.92 8.25
CA GLU A 71 -6.32 3.18 9.66
C GLU A 71 -7.16 4.43 9.84
N CYS A 72 -8.11 4.36 10.77
CA CYS A 72 -8.85 5.53 11.19
C CYS A 72 -8.04 6.35 12.20
N ALA A 73 -7.94 7.66 11.97
CA ALA A 73 -7.27 8.58 12.88
C ALA A 73 -8.19 9.17 13.95
N GLU A 74 -9.51 8.91 13.86
CA GLU A 74 -10.50 9.45 14.78
C GLU A 74 -10.29 8.88 16.20
N PRO A 75 -10.16 9.72 17.24
CA PRO A 75 -10.01 9.25 18.61
C PRO A 75 -11.13 8.31 19.04
N GLY A 76 -10.76 7.13 19.54
CA GLY A 76 -11.72 6.10 19.97
C GLY A 76 -12.21 5.18 18.86
N CYS A 77 -11.83 5.42 17.60
CA CYS A 77 -12.05 4.47 16.52
C CYS A 77 -10.81 3.59 16.32
N ASN A 78 -10.97 2.27 16.49
CA ASN A 78 -9.91 1.29 16.31
C ASN A 78 -9.97 0.59 14.94
N TYR A 79 -10.56 1.24 13.94
CA TYR A 79 -10.66 0.65 12.60
C TYR A 79 -9.29 0.56 11.95
N ILE A 80 -8.84 -0.68 11.71
CA ILE A 80 -7.61 -1.00 11.00
C ILE A 80 -7.91 -2.18 10.08
N ALA A 81 -7.63 -2.04 8.80
CA ALA A 81 -7.82 -3.11 7.82
C ALA A 81 -6.67 -3.13 6.80
N HIS A 82 -6.32 -4.31 6.27
CA HIS A 82 -5.43 -4.36 5.12
C HIS A 82 -6.07 -3.64 3.93
N TRP A 83 -5.25 -2.96 3.13
CA TRP A 83 -5.73 -2.35 1.89
C TRP A 83 -6.41 -3.38 0.96
N LYS A 84 -5.80 -4.56 0.81
CA LYS A 84 -6.31 -5.66 -0.01
C LYS A 84 -7.63 -6.27 0.50
N CYS A 85 -7.92 -6.18 1.79
CA CYS A 85 -9.20 -6.63 2.36
C CYS A 85 -10.33 -5.66 1.99
N ARG A 86 -10.05 -4.36 1.90
CA ARG A 86 -11.05 -3.35 1.55
C ARG A 86 -11.29 -3.24 0.04
N LYS A 87 -10.24 -3.33 -0.78
CA LYS A 87 -10.38 -3.43 -2.23
C LYS A 87 -10.08 -4.86 -2.68
N PRO A 88 -11.08 -5.75 -2.73
CA PRO A 88 -10.91 -7.04 -3.38
C PRO A 88 -10.47 -6.78 -4.82
N ALA A 89 -9.36 -7.42 -5.21
CA ALA A 89 -8.59 -7.21 -6.43
C ALA A 89 -9.42 -6.65 -7.61
N MET A 90 -9.43 -5.33 -7.76
CA MET A 90 -9.70 -4.75 -9.06
C MET A 90 -8.43 -4.91 -9.86
N LEU A 91 -8.46 -5.91 -10.75
CA LEU A 91 -7.74 -6.01 -12.02
C LEU A 91 -6.88 -4.77 -12.31
N TRP A 92 -5.57 -4.89 -12.10
CA TRP A 92 -4.58 -4.05 -12.76
C TRP A 92 -3.97 -4.87 -13.89
#